data_AF-A0A936RX93-F1
#
_entry.id   AF-A0A936RX93-F1
#
_cell.length_a   1.000
_cell.length_b   1.000
_cell.length_c   1.000
_cell.angle_alpha   90.00
_cell.angle_beta   90.00
_cell.angle_gamma   90.00
#
_symmetry.space_group_name_H-M   'P 1'
#
loop_
_entity.id
_entity.type
_entity.pdbx_description
1 polymer ?
#
loop_
_entity_poly.entity_id
_entity_poly.type
_entity_poly.pdbx_seq_one_letter_code
_entity_poly.pdbx_strand_id
1 'polypeptide(L)'
;MHMDFHIESTSFCPSGIAPRWTWWIKGIRGEARYEVLGTDEHGAGLYLFRFAGDRSPEREELIDRVRFVIPSTTSKADAGERLAAALEQIGWNSRGGK
;
A
#
# COMPACT_ATOMS: atom_id res chain seq x y z
N MET A 1 -14.06 -13.62 -6.69
CA MET A 1 -13.94 -12.33 -5.99
C MET A 1 -13.53 -11.29 -7.01
N HIS A 2 -14.34 -10.25 -7.22
CA HIS A 2 -13.97 -9.14 -8.09
C HIS A 2 -12.96 -8.28 -7.31
N MET A 3 -11.72 -8.15 -7.80
CA MET A 3 -10.77 -7.19 -7.24
C MET A 3 -11.04 -5.85 -7.92
N ASP A 4 -11.63 -4.91 -7.18
CA ASP A 4 -11.94 -3.56 -7.68
C ASP A 4 -10.71 -2.63 -7.74
N PHE A 5 -9.51 -3.18 -7.51
CA PHE A 5 -8.26 -2.46 -7.59
C PHE A 5 -7.20 -3.21 -8.40
N HIS A 6 -6.30 -2.45 -9.00
CA HIS A 6 -5.17 -2.97 -9.76
C HIS A 6 -3.86 -2.39 -9.22
N ILE A 7 -2.93 -3.26 -8.80
CA ILE A 7 -1.56 -2.87 -8.47
C ILE A 7 -0.82 -2.66 -9.80
N GLU A 8 -0.57 -1.41 -10.16
CA GLU A 8 0.13 -1.08 -11.40
C GLU A 8 1.64 -1.28 -11.28
N SER A 9 2.19 -0.96 -10.11
CA SER A 9 3.62 -1.02 -9.87
C SER A 9 3.92 -1.39 -8.42
N THR A 10 5.05 -2.07 -8.23
CA THR A 10 5.61 -2.45 -6.93
C THR A 10 7.10 -2.10 -6.90
N SER A 11 7.51 -1.32 -5.91
CA SER A 11 8.90 -0.96 -5.64
C SER A 11 9.37 -1.53 -4.31
N PHE A 12 10.66 -1.83 -4.25
CA PHE A 12 11.36 -2.30 -3.05
C PHE A 12 12.60 -1.44 -2.81
N CYS A 13 12.72 -0.88 -1.61
CA CYS A 13 13.85 -0.06 -1.18
C CYS A 13 14.71 -0.82 -0.15
N PRO A 14 15.88 -1.37 -0.54
CA PRO A 14 16.71 -2.15 0.38
C PRO A 14 17.36 -1.32 1.49
N SER A 15 17.55 -0.01 1.27
CA SER A 15 18.24 0.87 2.23
C SER A 15 17.37 1.31 3.41
N GLY A 16 16.04 1.21 3.30
CA GLY A 16 15.13 1.69 4.35
C GLY A 16 15.17 3.20 4.57
N ILE A 17 15.69 4.00 3.63
CA ILE A 17 15.64 5.47 3.72
C ILE A 17 14.25 5.99 3.29
N ALA A 18 13.47 5.13 2.63
CA ALA A 18 12.12 5.34 2.18
C ALA A 18 11.27 4.12 2.58
N PRO A 19 9.94 4.12 2.36
CA PRO A 19 9.12 2.92 2.50
C PRO A 19 9.82 1.71 1.89
N ARG A 20 9.94 0.63 2.67
CA ARG A 20 10.64 -0.57 2.20
C ARG A 20 9.93 -1.19 1.01
N TRP A 21 8.60 -1.18 1.07
CA TRP A 21 7.70 -1.60 0.01
C TRP A 21 6.76 -0.46 -0.33
N THR A 22 6.57 -0.23 -1.63
CA THR A 22 5.64 0.76 -2.18
C THR A 22 4.83 0.17 -3.31
N TRP A 23 3.52 0.43 -3.32
CA TRP A 23 2.60 0.01 -4.37
C TRP A 23 1.81 1.20 -4.90
N TRP A 24 1.67 1.26 -6.22
CA TRP A 24 0.78 2.22 -6.89
C TRP A 24 -0.48 1.47 -7.29
N ILE A 25 -1.58 1.86 -6.67
CA ILE A 25 -2.86 1.19 -6.83
C ILE A 25 -3.79 2.11 -7.60
N LYS A 26 -4.37 1.56 -8.66
CA LYS A 26 -5.38 2.21 -9.50
C LYS A 26 -6.75 1.62 -9.16
N GLY A 27 -7.77 2.47 -8.98
CA GLY A 27 -9.15 2.05 -9.22
C GLY A 27 -10.16 2.03 -8.07
N ILE A 28 -9.88 2.51 -6.86
CA ILE A 28 -10.87 2.35 -5.75
C ILE A 28 -12.00 3.41 -5.75
N ARG A 29 -11.96 4.42 -6.63
CA ARG A 29 -12.86 5.59 -6.55
C ARG A 29 -13.48 6.11 -7.85
N GLY A 30 -13.48 5.37 -8.96
CA GLY A 30 -14.05 5.88 -10.23
C GLY A 30 -13.37 7.13 -10.82
N GLU A 31 -12.55 7.84 -10.05
CA GLU A 31 -11.60 8.84 -10.51
C GLU A 31 -10.27 8.14 -10.80
N ALA A 32 -9.65 8.48 -11.92
CA ALA A 32 -8.38 7.93 -12.40
C ALA A 32 -7.15 8.28 -11.51
N ARG A 33 -7.32 8.37 -10.19
CA ARG A 33 -6.28 8.73 -9.22
C ARG A 33 -5.55 7.48 -8.74
N TYR A 34 -4.22 7.57 -8.78
CA TYR A 34 -3.33 6.59 -8.18
C TYR A 34 -3.26 6.82 -6.68
N GLU A 35 -3.51 5.77 -5.90
CA GLU A 35 -3.22 5.73 -4.47
C GLU A 35 -1.87 5.05 -4.27
N VAL A 36 -1.04 5.63 -3.42
CA VAL A 36 0.28 5.09 -3.11
C VAL A 36 0.22 4.49 -1.72
N LEU A 37 0.36 3.18 -1.64
CA LEU A 37 0.49 2.48 -0.37
C LEU A 37 1.95 2.12 -0.13
N GLY A 38 2.34 2.04 1.13
CA GLY A 38 3.66 1.56 1.47
C GLY A 38 3.79 1.13 2.93
N THR A 39 4.92 0.51 3.22
CA THR A 39 5.34 0.15 4.58
C THR A 39 6.21 1.25 5.17
N ASP A 40 6.59 1.12 6.44
CA ASP A 40 7.72 1.87 6.97
C ASP A 40 9.07 1.39 6.37
N GLU A 41 10.17 2.01 6.80
CA GLU A 41 11.53 1.67 6.42
C GLU A 41 11.97 0.22 6.73
N HIS A 42 11.27 -0.44 7.66
CA HIS A 42 11.54 -1.81 8.11
C HIS A 42 10.64 -2.84 7.43
N GLY A 43 9.68 -2.41 6.60
CA GLY A 43 8.68 -3.30 6.00
C GLY A 43 7.50 -3.61 6.93
N ALA A 44 7.28 -2.79 7.97
CA ALA A 44 6.19 -2.94 8.92
C ALA A 44 5.15 -1.82 8.78
N GLY A 45 3.90 -2.14 9.13
CA GLY A 45 2.74 -1.26 8.99
C GLY A 45 2.34 -1.09 7.53
N LEU A 46 1.09 -0.69 7.31
CA LEU A 46 0.58 -0.31 5.99
C LEU A 46 0.06 1.12 6.06
N TYR A 47 0.58 1.97 5.18
CA TYR A 47 0.31 3.40 5.16
C TYR A 47 -0.19 3.83 3.78
N LEU A 48 -1.17 4.73 3.74
CA LEU A 48 -1.55 5.50 2.57
C LEU A 48 -0.74 6.80 2.53
N PHE A 49 0.00 7.02 1.44
CA PHE A 49 0.78 8.22 1.20
C PHE A 49 -0.02 9.22 0.37
N ARG A 50 -0.27 10.40 0.93
CA ARG A 50 -0.98 11.51 0.28
C ARG A 50 0.02 12.59 -0.12
N PHE A 51 0.14 12.79 -1.43
CA PHE A 51 1.04 13.80 -2.00
C PHE A 51 0.29 15.12 -2.21
N ALA A 52 0.88 16.23 -1.79
CA ALA A 52 0.29 17.56 -1.91
C ALA A 52 1.33 18.60 -2.37
N GLY A 53 1.53 18.67 -3.69
CA GLY A 53 2.51 19.55 -4.33
C GLY A 53 3.95 19.19 -3.94
N ASP A 54 4.75 20.19 -3.63
CA ASP A 54 6.19 20.05 -3.31
C ASP A 54 6.47 19.67 -1.84
N ARG A 55 5.43 19.39 -1.05
CA ARG A 55 5.58 19.02 0.36
C ARG A 55 5.86 17.52 0.50
N SER A 56 6.53 17.16 1.59
CA SER A 56 6.66 15.76 1.99
C SER A 56 5.28 15.09 2.07
N PRO A 57 5.12 13.85 1.59
CA PRO A 57 3.84 13.18 1.60
C PRO A 57 3.37 12.95 3.04
N GLU A 58 2.09 13.21 3.30
CA GLU A 58 1.45 12.82 4.55
C GLU A 58 1.20 11.31 4.53
N ARG A 59 1.36 10.64 5.68
CA ARG A 59 1.07 9.21 5.81
C ARG A 59 -0.12 8.99 6.74
N GLU A 60 -1.11 8.24 6.27
CA GLU A 60 -2.23 7.74 7.04
C GLU A 60 -2.01 6.25 7.33
N GLU A 61 -2.03 5.86 8.60
CA GLU A 61 -1.91 4.45 8.98
C GLU A 61 -3.22 3.70 8.70
N LEU A 62 -3.14 2.65 7.89
CA LEU A 62 -4.26 1.75 7.58
C LEU A 62 -4.23 0.49 8.44
N ILE A 63 -3.02 -0.05 8.65
CA ILE A 63 -2.78 -1.24 9.49
C ILE A 63 -1.49 -0.99 10.28
N ASP A 64 -1.55 -1.23 11.59
CA ASP A 64 -0.42 -1.02 12.48
C ASP A 64 0.76 -1.98 12.19
N ARG A 65 1.92 -1.64 12.76
CA ARG A 65 3.20 -2.34 12.56
C ARG A 65 3.24 -3.77 13.11
N VAL A 66 2.32 -4.13 14.00
CA VAL A 66 2.24 -5.48 14.59
C VAL A 66 1.43 -6.40 13.68
N ARG A 67 0.42 -5.85 13.01
CA ARG A 67 -0.54 -6.61 12.20
C ARG A 67 -0.12 -6.78 10.74
N PHE A 68 0.78 -5.93 10.22
CA PHE A 68 1.25 -6.04 8.84
C PHE A 68 2.77 -5.92 8.74
N VAL A 69 3.44 -6.98 8.29
CA VAL A 69 4.89 -7.00 8.08
C VAL A 69 5.23 -7.78 6.81
N ILE A 70 6.05 -7.18 5.95
CA ILE A 70 6.65 -7.79 4.78
C ILE A 70 8.19 -7.74 4.90
N PRO A 71 8.84 -8.86 5.26
CA PRO A 71 10.29 -8.96 5.34
C PRO A 71 11.01 -8.58 4.04
N SER A 72 12.28 -8.16 4.13
CA SER A 72 13.10 -7.87 2.94
C SER A 72 13.47 -9.10 2.12
N THR A 73 13.28 -10.30 2.65
CA THR A 73 13.51 -11.56 1.93
C THR A 73 12.30 -11.99 1.09
N THR A 74 11.16 -11.30 1.23
CA THR A 74 9.94 -11.60 0.49
C THR A 74 10.07 -11.24 -0.99
N SER A 75 9.55 -12.09 -1.88
CA SER A 75 9.54 -11.78 -3.31
C SER A 75 8.53 -10.67 -3.63
N LYS A 76 8.67 -10.00 -4.79
CA LYS A 76 7.70 -8.98 -5.21
C LYS A 76 6.28 -9.55 -5.37
N ALA A 77 6.16 -10.78 -5.85
CA ALA A 77 4.88 -11.46 -6.03
C ALA A 77 4.21 -11.71 -4.67
N ASP A 78 4.92 -12.35 -3.73
CA ASP A 78 4.41 -12.62 -2.39
C ASP A 78 4.07 -11.32 -1.62
N ALA A 79 4.85 -10.26 -1.85
CA ALA A 79 4.58 -8.95 -1.25
C ALA A 79 3.26 -8.36 -1.79
N GLY A 80 2.99 -8.51 -3.08
CA GLY A 80 1.72 -8.14 -3.71
C GLY A 80 0.54 -8.96 -3.19
N GLU A 81 0.69 -10.28 -3.05
CA GLU A 81 -0.34 -11.16 -2.49
C GLU A 81 -0.68 -10.79 -1.04
N ARG A 82 0.36 -10.53 -0.21
CA ARG A 82 0.17 -10.06 1.17
C ARG A 82 -0.56 -8.74 1.24
N LEU A 83 -0.21 -7.78 0.37
CA LEU A 83 -0.94 -6.51 0.29
C LEU A 83 -2.40 -6.75 -0.07
N ALA A 84 -2.66 -7.53 -1.12
CA ALA A 84 -4.02 -7.76 -1.59
C ALA A 84 -4.91 -8.40 -0.51
N ALA A 85 -4.39 -9.41 0.20
CA ALA A 85 -5.08 -10.03 1.33
C ALA A 85 -5.35 -9.03 2.46
N ALA A 86 -4.39 -8.15 2.77
CA ALA A 86 -4.55 -7.15 3.82
C ALA A 86 -5.60 -6.08 3.46
N LEU A 87 -5.64 -5.65 2.19
CA LEU A 87 -6.66 -4.72 1.68
C LEU A 87 -8.06 -5.31 1.72
N GLU A 88 -8.20 -6.60 1.39
CA GLU A 88 -9.46 -7.32 1.52
C GLU A 88 -9.93 -7.37 2.99
N GLN A 89 -9.03 -7.68 3.92
CA GLN A 89 -9.35 -7.76 5.36
C GLN A 89 -9.86 -6.44 5.95
N ILE A 90 -9.35 -5.29 5.50
CA ILE A 90 -9.79 -3.98 6.00
C ILE A 90 -11.01 -3.42 5.25
N GLY A 91 -11.57 -4.19 4.32
CA GLY A 91 -12.69 -3.77 3.50
C GLY A 91 -12.33 -2.59 2.59
N TRP A 92 -11.09 -2.55 2.09
CA TRP A 92 -10.64 -1.47 1.22
C TRP A 92 -11.54 -1.33 -0.02
N ASN A 93 -12.01 -2.46 -0.55
CA ASN A 93 -12.93 -2.50 -1.70
C ASN A 93 -14.38 -2.07 -1.35
N SER A 94 -14.78 -2.10 -0.08
CA SER A 94 -16.15 -1.76 0.35
C SER A 94 -16.29 -0.34 0.92
N ARG A 95 -15.17 0.38 1.14
CA ARG A 95 -15.18 1.79 1.57
C ARG A 95 -15.63 2.79 0.48
N GLY A 96 -16.08 2.31 -0.68
CA GLY A 96 -16.64 3.12 -1.78
C GLY A 96 -18.14 3.41 -1.71
N GLY A 97 -18.81 3.11 -0.59
CA GLY A 97 -20.25 3.31 -0.42
C GLY A 97 -20.61 4.44 0.54
N LYS A 98 -20.45 5.70 0.13
CA LYS A 98 -21.41 6.79 0.43
C LYS A 98 -21.13 8.06 -0.34
#